data_AF-A0A535K806-F1
#
_entry.id   AF-A0A535K806-F1
#
_cell.length_a   1.000
_cell.length_b   1.000
_cell.length_c   1.000
_cell.angle_alpha   90.00
_cell.angle_beta   90.00
_cell.angle_gamma   90.00
#
_symmetry.space_group_name_H-M   'P 1'
#
loop_
_entity.id
_entity.type
_entity.pdbx_description
1 polymer ?
#
loop_
_entity_poly.entity_id
_entity_poly.type
_entity_poly.pdbx_seq_one_letter_code
_entity_poly.pdbx_strand_id
1 'polypeptide(L)'
;MTLRNLGNALTADAWLDEVARALDTTLNGLPVLTVFGERNDPAHWQARSARAFSNVRSVTVPGGNHFPFADASLVLILLPAAITRAVSYDFAKKRMAWVAAVPRSLLLFISAAEILGAIGLVVPGLVRVALQLTPLAALGLGLIQVMAFLFHTSRHEPRNANANLLLLAALVFVAVGRLVVSP
;
A
#
# COMPACT_ATOMS: atom_id res chain seq x y z
N MET A 1 0.13 -15.79 7.88
CA MET A 1 1.48 -15.21 8.02
C MET A 1 2.13 -15.89 9.22
N THR A 2 3.15 -16.71 9.02
CA THR A 2 3.79 -17.50 10.08
C THR A 2 4.68 -16.61 10.96
N LEU A 3 4.88 -16.97 12.24
CA LEU A 3 5.77 -16.26 13.18
C LEU A 3 7.19 -16.04 12.63
N ARG A 4 7.63 -16.93 11.74
CA ARG A 4 8.89 -16.82 10.97
C ARG A 4 8.93 -15.59 10.05
N ASN A 5 7.79 -15.22 9.44
CA ASN A 5 7.69 -14.05 8.56
C ASN A 5 7.66 -12.73 9.36
N LEU A 6 7.16 -12.75 10.59
CA LEU A 6 7.25 -11.63 11.53
C LEU A 6 8.68 -11.44 12.05
N GLY A 7 9.39 -12.53 12.37
CA GLY A 7 10.82 -12.48 12.71
C GLY A 7 11.67 -11.91 11.57
N ASN A 8 11.41 -12.34 10.33
CA ASN A 8 12.11 -11.81 9.15
C ASN A 8 11.82 -10.32 8.88
N ALA A 9 10.61 -9.84 9.22
CA ALA A 9 10.27 -8.43 9.10
C ALA A 9 10.98 -7.57 10.15
N LEU A 10 11.23 -8.11 11.35
CA LEU A 10 12.00 -7.45 12.41
C LEU A 10 13.52 -7.48 12.15
N THR A 11 14.01 -8.43 11.35
CA THR A 11 15.42 -8.51 10.91
C THR A 11 15.64 -7.95 9.50
N ALA A 12 14.64 -7.27 8.93
CA ALA A 12 14.74 -6.73 7.57
C ALA A 12 15.95 -5.80 7.44
N ASP A 13 16.28 -5.04 8.48
CA ASP A 13 17.45 -4.17 8.51
C ASP A 13 18.77 -4.91 8.30
N ALA A 14 18.96 -6.08 8.94
CA ALA A 14 20.17 -6.88 8.78
C ALA A 14 20.32 -7.43 7.35
N TRP A 15 19.21 -7.85 6.74
CA TRP A 15 19.16 -8.29 5.36
C TRP A 15 19.42 -7.15 4.36
N LEU A 16 18.82 -5.99 4.62
CA LEU A 16 19.04 -4.78 3.82
C LEU A 16 20.51 -4.33 3.89
N ASP A 17 21.14 -4.45 5.05
CA ASP A 17 22.56 -4.12 5.24
C ASP A 17 23.48 -5.15 4.55
N GLU A 18 23.09 -6.42 4.46
CA GLU A 18 23.80 -7.44 3.69
C GLU A 18 23.69 -7.20 2.18
N VAL A 19 22.48 -6.93 1.69
CA VAL A 19 22.24 -6.54 0.29
C VAL A 19 22.97 -5.25 -0.05
N ALA A 20 22.94 -4.24 0.83
CA ALA A 20 23.67 -2.99 0.64
C ALA A 20 25.18 -3.23 0.50
N ARG A 21 25.78 -4.08 1.33
CA ARG A 21 27.19 -4.47 1.22
C ARG A 21 27.50 -5.21 -0.08
N ALA A 22 26.64 -6.15 -0.49
CA ALA A 22 26.81 -6.87 -1.75
C ALA A 22 26.70 -5.93 -2.97
N LEU A 23 25.75 -5.00 -2.94
CA LEU A 23 25.59 -3.99 -3.97
C LEU A 23 26.73 -2.97 -3.97
N ASP A 24 27.24 -2.55 -2.81
CA ASP A 24 28.39 -1.65 -2.71
C ASP A 24 29.63 -2.28 -3.34
N THR A 25 29.89 -3.58 -3.09
CA THR A 25 31.01 -4.27 -3.76
C THR A 25 30.83 -4.39 -5.28
N THR A 26 29.60 -4.55 -5.76
CA THR A 26 29.30 -4.76 -7.19
C THR A 26 29.23 -3.45 -7.96
N LEU A 27 28.68 -2.40 -7.34
CA LEU A 27 28.38 -1.11 -7.95
C LEU A 27 29.43 -0.04 -7.65
N ASN A 28 30.44 -0.33 -6.82
CA ASN A 28 31.48 0.64 -6.43
C ASN A 28 32.18 1.29 -7.63
N GLY A 29 32.29 0.61 -8.78
CA GLY A 29 32.93 1.16 -9.98
C GLY A 29 32.00 1.91 -10.93
N LEU A 30 30.68 1.93 -10.68
CA LEU A 30 29.69 2.47 -11.62
C LEU A 30 29.11 3.79 -11.10
N PRO A 31 28.92 4.81 -11.97
CA PRO A 31 28.19 6.00 -11.59
C PRO A 31 26.71 5.65 -11.40
N VAL A 32 26.29 5.53 -10.14
CA VAL A 32 24.89 5.25 -9.79
C VAL A 32 24.17 6.57 -9.49
N LEU A 33 23.16 6.89 -10.30
CA LEU A 33 22.25 8.00 -10.07
C LEU A 33 21.01 7.49 -9.33
N THR A 34 20.76 8.00 -8.12
CA THR A 34 19.50 7.76 -7.42
C THR A 34 18.64 9.01 -7.46
N VAL A 35 17.35 8.85 -7.78
CA VAL A 35 16.39 9.95 -7.85
C VAL A 35 15.36 9.73 -6.75
N PHE A 36 15.38 10.59 -5.73
CA PHE A 36 14.46 10.53 -4.60
C PHE A 36 13.60 11.79 -4.54
N GLY A 37 12.35 11.66 -4.12
CA GLY A 37 11.52 12.82 -3.81
C GLY A 37 11.92 13.43 -2.46
N GLU A 38 11.85 14.76 -2.36
CA GLU A 38 12.14 15.54 -1.15
C GLU A 38 11.24 15.19 0.06
N ARG A 39 10.04 14.65 -0.18
CA ARG A 39 8.98 14.54 0.84
C ARG A 39 8.62 13.11 1.18
N ASN A 40 8.07 12.91 2.38
CA ASN A 40 7.62 11.62 2.91
C ASN A 40 8.74 10.58 3.02
N ASP A 41 9.88 10.96 3.61
CA ASP A 41 10.96 10.03 4.00
C ASP A 41 11.06 9.86 5.54
N PRO A 42 10.04 9.24 6.18
CA PRO A 42 10.00 9.12 7.64
C PRO A 42 11.04 8.15 8.20
N ALA A 43 11.59 7.28 7.36
CA ALA A 43 12.61 6.31 7.74
C ALA A 43 14.03 6.76 7.30
N HIS A 44 14.16 8.01 6.84
CA HIS A 44 15.43 8.61 6.40
C HIS A 44 16.16 7.75 5.35
N TRP A 45 15.42 7.06 4.49
CA TRP A 45 15.93 6.23 3.40
C TRP A 45 16.86 7.00 2.48
N GLN A 46 16.58 8.27 2.21
CA GLN A 46 17.44 9.10 1.40
C GLN A 46 18.83 9.25 2.02
N ALA A 47 18.89 9.49 3.33
CA ALA A 47 20.15 9.56 4.07
C ALA A 47 20.82 8.19 4.21
N ARG A 48 20.04 7.12 4.39
CA ARG A 48 20.54 5.74 4.53
C ARG A 48 21.14 5.23 3.23
N SER A 49 20.49 5.46 2.09
CA SER A 49 21.02 5.12 0.77
C SER A 49 22.27 5.93 0.42
N ALA A 50 22.32 7.22 0.78
CA ALA A 50 23.51 8.03 0.59
C ALA A 50 24.72 7.56 1.41
N ARG A 51 24.49 6.95 2.59
CA ARG A 51 25.56 6.34 3.41
C ARG A 51 25.97 4.94 2.94
N ALA A 52 25.04 4.20 2.36
CA ALA A 52 25.27 2.81 1.92
C ALA A 52 26.12 2.71 0.65
N PHE A 53 26.19 3.78 -0.16
CA PHE A 53 26.92 3.78 -1.42
C PHE A 53 27.81 5.01 -1.52
N SER A 54 29.13 4.81 -1.52
CA SER A 54 30.14 5.88 -1.56
C SER A 54 30.15 6.67 -2.88
N ASN A 55 29.74 6.03 -3.98
CA ASN A 55 29.79 6.58 -5.35
C ASN A 55 28.41 6.90 -5.94
N VAL A 56 27.38 7.03 -5.10
CA VAL A 56 26.03 7.43 -5.54
C VAL A 56 25.90 8.95 -5.62
N ARG A 57 25.48 9.44 -6.79
CA ARG A 57 24.97 10.79 -6.92
C ARG A 57 23.47 10.74 -6.66
N SER A 58 23.01 11.34 -5.56
CA SER A 58 21.58 11.48 -5.29
C SER A 58 21.07 12.81 -5.85
N VAL A 59 19.98 12.76 -6.60
CA VAL A 59 19.25 13.94 -7.04
C VAL A 59 17.92 13.95 -6.32
N THR A 60 17.74 14.94 -5.46
CA THR A 60 16.46 15.22 -4.81
C THR A 60 15.57 15.96 -5.80
N VAL A 61 14.38 15.42 -6.08
CA VAL A 61 13.35 16.10 -6.87
C VAL A 61 12.61 17.07 -5.94
N PRO A 62 12.73 18.40 -6.13
CA PRO A 62 12.05 19.38 -5.29
C PRO A 62 10.54 19.16 -5.35
N GLY A 63 9.90 19.05 -4.19
CA GLY A 63 8.46 18.77 -4.08
C GLY A 63 8.02 17.34 -4.42
N GLY A 64 8.92 16.44 -4.81
CA GLY A 64 8.61 15.03 -5.11
C GLY A 64 8.35 14.19 -3.85
N ASN A 65 7.56 13.11 -3.97
CA ASN A 65 7.33 12.14 -2.90
C ASN A 65 8.33 10.96 -2.99
N HIS A 66 8.74 10.40 -1.86
CA HIS A 66 9.63 9.24 -1.79
C HIS A 66 8.98 7.97 -2.38
N PHE A 67 9.60 7.37 -3.39
CA PHE A 67 9.25 6.05 -3.95
C PHE A 67 9.88 4.97 -3.04
N PRO A 68 9.21 3.84 -2.68
CA PRO A 68 7.94 3.32 -3.16
C PRO A 68 6.85 3.29 -2.06
N PHE A 69 6.47 4.42 -1.48
CA PHE A 69 5.33 4.46 -0.54
C PHE A 69 4.46 5.70 -0.76
N ALA A 70 3.94 5.83 -1.99
CA ALA A 70 2.85 6.75 -2.25
C ALA A 70 1.53 5.98 -2.14
N ASP A 71 0.54 6.58 -1.46
CA ASP A 71 -0.85 6.13 -1.33
C ASP A 71 -1.51 5.69 -2.68
N ALA A 72 -0.90 6.04 -3.81
CA ALA A 72 -1.28 5.67 -5.17
C ALA A 72 -1.24 4.16 -5.50
N SER A 73 -0.35 3.36 -4.89
CA SER A 73 -0.25 1.93 -5.23
C SER A 73 -1.44 1.12 -4.72
N LEU A 74 -1.98 1.46 -3.55
CA LEU A 74 -3.22 0.89 -3.01
C LEU A 74 -4.43 1.20 -3.89
N VAL A 75 -4.51 2.43 -4.41
CA VAL A 75 -5.58 2.85 -5.31
C VAL A 75 -5.54 2.10 -6.63
N LEU A 76 -4.34 1.84 -7.18
CA LEU A 76 -4.20 1.03 -8.40
C LEU A 76 -4.71 -0.42 -8.25
N ILE A 77 -4.74 -0.95 -7.02
CA ILE A 77 -5.24 -2.31 -6.76
C ILE A 77 -6.74 -2.30 -6.42
N LEU A 78 -7.18 -1.38 -5.56
CA LEU A 78 -8.55 -1.35 -5.04
C LEU A 78 -9.55 -0.78 -6.06
N LEU A 79 -9.17 0.29 -6.76
CA LEU A 79 -10.09 1.05 -7.61
C LEU A 79 -10.57 0.25 -8.83
N PRO A 80 -9.71 -0.43 -9.62
CA PRO A 80 -10.16 -1.19 -10.78
C PRO A 80 -11.08 -2.34 -10.40
N ALA A 81 -10.80 -3.01 -9.28
CA ALA A 81 -11.63 -4.10 -8.78
C ALA A 81 -13.00 -3.61 -8.31
N ALA A 82 -13.06 -2.47 -7.61
CA ALA A 82 -14.32 -1.86 -7.17
C ALA A 82 -15.15 -1.34 -8.35
N ILE A 83 -14.53 -0.65 -9.31
CA ILE A 83 -15.20 -0.18 -10.53
C ILE A 83 -15.78 -1.37 -11.30
N THR A 84 -14.99 -2.42 -11.55
CA THR A 84 -15.46 -3.60 -12.29
C THR A 84 -16.69 -4.23 -11.65
N ARG A 85 -16.74 -4.32 -10.31
CA ARG A 85 -17.91 -4.83 -9.57
C ARG A 85 -19.12 -3.91 -9.67
N ALA A 86 -18.90 -2.59 -9.66
CA ALA A 86 -19.95 -1.58 -9.76
C ALA A 86 -20.58 -1.51 -11.16
N VAL A 87 -19.76 -1.45 -12.22
CA VAL A 87 -20.24 -1.25 -13.59
C VAL A 87 -20.45 -2.54 -14.39
N SER A 88 -19.80 -3.63 -14.01
CA SER A 88 -19.80 -4.87 -14.79
C SER A 88 -20.13 -6.09 -13.93
N TYR A 89 -21.27 -6.02 -13.22
CA TYR A 89 -21.73 -7.07 -12.31
C TYR A 89 -21.70 -8.48 -12.92
N ASP A 90 -22.27 -8.67 -14.12
CA ASP A 90 -22.35 -10.00 -14.74
C ASP A 90 -20.98 -10.55 -15.14
N PHE A 91 -20.06 -9.67 -15.51
CA PHE A 91 -18.67 -10.03 -15.77
C PHE A 91 -17.95 -10.41 -14.47
N ALA A 92 -18.10 -9.60 -13.42
CA ALA A 92 -17.51 -9.86 -12.11
C ALA A 92 -18.05 -11.17 -11.50
N LYS A 93 -19.36 -11.41 -11.59
CA LYS A 93 -20.02 -12.64 -11.11
C LYS A 93 -19.46 -13.91 -11.75
N LYS A 94 -19.11 -13.86 -13.04
CA LYS A 94 -18.53 -15.01 -13.76
C LYS A 94 -17.06 -15.27 -13.40
N ARG A 95 -16.32 -14.23 -13.00
CA ARG A 95 -14.87 -14.30 -12.73
C ARG A 95 -14.54 -14.47 -11.24
N MET A 96 -15.46 -14.10 -10.35
CA MET A 96 -15.25 -14.06 -8.92
C MET A 96 -16.36 -14.81 -8.20
N ALA A 97 -16.07 -16.01 -7.70
CA ALA A 97 -17.07 -16.89 -7.08
C ALA A 97 -17.82 -16.23 -5.92
N TRP A 98 -17.15 -15.36 -5.15
CA TRP A 98 -17.77 -14.65 -4.03
C TRP A 98 -18.80 -13.61 -4.45
N VAL A 99 -18.69 -13.03 -5.64
CA VAL A 99 -19.63 -12.01 -6.15
C VAL A 99 -21.03 -12.61 -6.32
N ALA A 100 -21.10 -13.89 -6.70
CA ALA A 100 -22.36 -14.62 -6.79
C ALA A 100 -22.95 -14.98 -5.42
N ALA A 101 -22.14 -14.94 -4.35
CA ALA A 101 -22.52 -15.36 -3.00
C ALA A 101 -23.08 -14.23 -2.13
N VAL A 102 -23.08 -12.98 -2.63
CA VAL A 102 -23.62 -11.81 -1.93
C VAL A 102 -24.76 -11.16 -2.72
N PRO A 103 -25.75 -10.55 -2.05
CA PRO A 103 -26.77 -9.77 -2.73
C PRO A 103 -26.15 -8.65 -3.58
N ARG A 104 -26.70 -8.42 -4.78
CA ARG A 104 -26.20 -7.37 -5.69
C ARG A 104 -26.21 -5.98 -5.04
N SER A 105 -27.23 -5.66 -4.24
CA SER A 105 -27.31 -4.39 -3.51
C SER A 105 -26.14 -4.19 -2.54
N LEU A 106 -25.80 -5.24 -1.78
CA LEU A 106 -24.66 -5.23 -0.87
C LEU A 106 -23.34 -5.08 -1.63
N LEU A 107 -23.18 -5.78 -2.76
CA LEU A 107 -21.98 -5.66 -3.60
C LEU A 107 -21.81 -4.22 -4.14
N LEU A 108 -22.88 -3.60 -4.61
CA LEU A 108 -22.84 -2.23 -5.12
C LEU A 108 -22.51 -1.23 -4.01
N PHE A 109 -23.06 -1.43 -2.81
CA PHE A 109 -22.72 -0.63 -1.64
C PHE A 109 -21.23 -0.75 -1.29
N ILE A 110 -20.69 -1.97 -1.22
CA ILE A 110 -19.27 -2.22 -0.95
C ILE A 110 -18.40 -1.54 -2.03
N SER A 111 -18.77 -1.70 -3.30
CA SER A 111 -18.02 -1.13 -4.42
C SER A 111 -18.00 0.40 -4.38
N ALA A 112 -19.14 1.03 -4.08
CA ALA A 112 -19.22 2.47 -3.91
C ALA A 112 -18.38 2.95 -2.72
N ALA A 113 -18.43 2.25 -1.59
CA ALA A 113 -17.65 2.56 -0.40
C ALA A 113 -16.13 2.44 -0.66
N GLU A 114 -15.69 1.41 -1.38
CA GLU A 114 -14.29 1.24 -1.77
C GLU A 114 -13.81 2.33 -2.73
N ILE A 115 -14.64 2.74 -3.70
CA ILE A 115 -14.32 3.85 -4.60
C ILE A 115 -14.18 5.16 -3.82
N LEU A 116 -15.14 5.47 -2.95
CA LEU A 116 -15.10 6.67 -2.11
C LEU A 116 -13.90 6.65 -1.15
N GLY A 117 -13.60 5.50 -0.55
CA GLY A 117 -12.42 5.32 0.29
C GLY A 117 -11.12 5.53 -0.48
N ALA A 118 -11.01 4.98 -1.70
CA ALA A 118 -9.82 5.19 -2.53
C ALA A 118 -9.65 6.66 -2.96
N ILE A 119 -10.75 7.35 -3.27
CA ILE A 119 -10.75 8.80 -3.53
C ILE A 119 -10.28 9.56 -2.28
N GLY A 120 -10.84 9.24 -1.11
CA GLY A 120 -10.47 9.84 0.17
C GLY A 120 -9.03 9.57 0.59
N LEU A 121 -8.41 8.49 0.10
CA LEU A 121 -7.01 8.18 0.37
C LEU A 121 -6.05 9.10 -0.42
N VAL A 122 -6.40 9.46 -1.66
CA VAL A 122 -5.50 10.14 -2.60
C VAL A 122 -5.80 11.62 -2.77
N VAL A 123 -7.07 11.99 -2.99
CA VAL A 123 -7.45 13.36 -3.34
C VAL A 123 -7.01 14.38 -2.28
N PRO A 124 -7.24 14.17 -0.97
CA PRO A 124 -6.83 15.13 0.05
C PRO A 124 -5.32 15.44 0.02
N GLY A 125 -4.48 14.42 -0.21
CA GLY A 125 -3.04 14.57 -0.34
C GLY A 125 -2.60 15.31 -1.61
N LEU A 126 -3.33 15.14 -2.72
CA LEU A 126 -3.06 15.82 -3.98
C LEU A 126 -3.42 17.31 -3.93
N VAL A 127 -4.60 17.63 -3.43
CA VAL A 127 -5.08 19.03 -3.38
C VAL A 127 -4.68 19.77 -2.10
N ARG A 128 -4.12 19.06 -1.12
CA ARG A 128 -3.77 19.57 0.22
C ARG A 128 -4.93 20.21 0.98
N VAL A 129 -6.12 19.65 0.81
CA VAL A 129 -7.34 20.10 1.50
C VAL A 129 -7.92 18.92 2.27
N ALA A 130 -8.37 19.19 3.51
CA ALA A 130 -9.02 18.19 4.36
C ALA A 130 -8.19 16.90 4.53
N LEU A 131 -6.89 17.02 4.85
CA LEU A 131 -5.95 15.89 5.02
C LEU A 131 -6.42 14.84 6.04
N GLN A 132 -7.27 15.23 6.99
CA GLN A 132 -7.93 14.33 7.94
C GLN A 132 -8.87 13.30 7.28
N LEU A 133 -9.28 13.50 6.03
CA LEU A 133 -10.05 12.53 5.27
C LEU A 133 -9.22 11.30 4.87
N THR A 134 -7.91 11.42 4.71
CA THR A 134 -7.03 10.30 4.36
C THR A 134 -7.04 9.20 5.43
N PRO A 135 -6.78 9.50 6.73
CA PRO A 135 -6.85 8.46 7.77
C PRO A 135 -8.28 7.93 7.97
N LEU A 136 -9.32 8.77 7.82
CA LEU A 136 -10.70 8.29 7.90
C LEU A 136 -11.05 7.32 6.77
N ALA A 137 -10.61 7.62 5.55
CA ALA A 137 -10.76 6.74 4.39
C ALA A 137 -9.99 5.42 4.58
N ALA A 138 -8.77 5.48 5.13
CA ALA A 138 -7.98 4.29 5.45
C ALA A 138 -8.68 3.39 6.49
N LEU A 139 -9.30 3.98 7.53
CA LEU A 139 -10.10 3.25 8.51
C LEU A 139 -11.34 2.59 7.90
N GLY A 140 -12.08 3.33 7.06
CA GLY A 140 -13.26 2.80 6.37
C GLY A 140 -12.93 1.64 5.43
N LEU A 141 -11.89 1.79 4.62
CA LEU A 141 -11.37 0.70 3.78
C LEU A 141 -10.86 -0.47 4.64
N GLY A 142 -10.18 -0.18 5.76
CA GLY A 142 -9.70 -1.20 6.69
C GLY A 142 -10.85 -2.05 7.23
N LEU A 143 -11.96 -1.43 7.64
CA LEU A 143 -13.14 -2.14 8.09
C LEU A 143 -13.71 -3.08 7.01
N ILE A 144 -13.77 -2.62 5.76
CA ILE A 144 -14.19 -3.45 4.62
C ILE A 144 -13.25 -4.67 4.48
N GLN A 145 -11.94 -4.48 4.61
CA GLN A 145 -10.99 -5.60 4.51
C GLN A 145 -11.09 -6.59 5.66
N VAL A 146 -11.38 -6.14 6.88
CA VAL A 146 -11.65 -7.05 8.02
C VAL A 146 -12.89 -7.90 7.73
N MET A 147 -13.99 -7.28 7.30
CA MET A 147 -15.22 -8.00 6.98
C MET A 147 -15.00 -8.99 5.83
N ALA A 148 -14.30 -8.56 4.78
CA ALA A 148 -14.01 -9.41 3.63
C ALA A 148 -13.06 -10.56 4.01
N PHE A 149 -12.06 -10.34 4.87
CA PHE A 149 -11.20 -11.40 5.41
C PHE A 149 -12.00 -12.48 6.14
N LEU A 150 -12.90 -12.08 7.05
CA LEU A 150 -13.76 -13.01 7.78
C LEU A 150 -14.67 -13.79 6.82
N PHE A 151 -15.26 -13.10 5.85
CA PHE A 151 -16.10 -13.70 4.82
C PHE A 151 -15.35 -14.77 4.00
N HIS A 152 -14.17 -14.44 3.44
CA HIS A 152 -13.39 -15.40 2.65
C HIS A 152 -12.84 -16.55 3.49
N THR A 153 -12.52 -16.30 4.76
CA THR A 153 -12.10 -17.34 5.71
C THR A 153 -13.26 -18.33 5.96
N SER A 154 -14.48 -17.83 6.18
CA SER A 154 -15.66 -18.69 6.37
C SER A 154 -15.97 -19.58 5.15
N ARG A 155 -15.56 -19.13 3.96
CA ARG A 155 -15.73 -19.85 2.70
C ARG A 155 -14.54 -20.74 2.32
N HIS A 156 -13.54 -20.84 3.19
CA HIS A 156 -12.31 -21.60 2.91
C HIS A 156 -11.61 -21.14 1.62
N GLU A 157 -11.57 -19.81 1.39
CA GLU A 157 -10.89 -19.17 0.26
C GLU A 157 -9.58 -18.50 0.70
N PRO A 158 -8.51 -19.26 1.02
CA PRO A 158 -7.31 -18.73 1.68
C PRO A 158 -6.55 -17.70 0.84
N ARG A 159 -6.62 -17.81 -0.49
CA ARG A 159 -6.01 -16.84 -1.41
C ARG A 159 -6.61 -15.44 -1.24
N ASN A 160 -7.95 -15.35 -1.20
CA ASN A 160 -8.67 -14.09 -1.06
C ASN A 160 -8.53 -13.55 0.37
N ALA A 161 -8.61 -14.41 1.38
CA ALA A 161 -8.37 -14.03 2.76
C ALA A 161 -6.97 -13.42 2.95
N ASN A 162 -5.92 -14.07 2.45
CA ASN A 162 -4.55 -13.55 2.55
C ASN A 162 -4.38 -12.21 1.80
N ALA A 163 -5.01 -12.05 0.63
CA ALA A 163 -4.97 -10.78 -0.10
C ALA A 163 -5.60 -9.65 0.72
N ASN A 164 -6.75 -9.88 1.35
CA ASN A 164 -7.42 -8.87 2.17
C ASN A 164 -6.61 -8.54 3.42
N LEU A 165 -5.94 -9.53 4.02
CA LEU A 165 -5.04 -9.30 5.16
C LEU A 165 -3.85 -8.40 4.78
N LEU A 166 -3.25 -8.62 3.60
CA LEU A 166 -2.17 -7.77 3.10
C LEU A 166 -2.65 -6.34 2.83
N LEU A 167 -3.82 -6.19 2.22
CA LEU A 167 -4.43 -4.88 1.97
C LEU A 167 -4.78 -4.17 3.28
N LEU A 168 -5.29 -4.89 4.28
CA LEU A 168 -5.55 -4.37 5.62
C LEU A 168 -4.27 -3.85 6.27
N ALA A 169 -3.18 -4.63 6.24
CA ALA A 169 -1.89 -4.21 6.79
C ALA A 169 -1.38 -2.92 6.14
N ALA A 170 -1.51 -2.81 4.81
CA ALA A 170 -1.14 -1.60 4.08
C ALA A 170 -2.02 -0.39 4.46
N LEU A 171 -3.33 -0.58 4.64
CA LEU A 171 -4.25 0.49 5.06
C LEU A 171 -3.98 0.95 6.50
N VAL A 172 -3.69 0.02 7.42
CA VAL A 172 -3.27 0.35 8.79
C VAL A 172 -1.97 1.14 8.78
N PHE A 173 -1.00 0.73 7.95
CA PHE A 173 0.25 1.46 7.79
C PHE A 173 0.01 2.90 7.32
N VAL A 174 -0.86 3.11 6.32
CA VAL A 174 -1.22 4.46 5.84
C VAL A 174 -1.91 5.26 6.94
N ALA A 175 -2.89 4.68 7.64
CA ALA A 175 -3.61 5.35 8.72
C ALA A 175 -2.65 5.80 9.84
N VAL A 176 -1.75 4.93 10.28
CA VAL A 176 -0.75 5.25 11.30
C VAL A 176 0.25 6.30 10.79
N GLY A 177 0.75 6.16 9.56
CA GLY A 177 1.65 7.13 8.95
C GLY A 177 1.05 8.53 8.89
N ARG A 178 -0.23 8.65 8.54
CA ARG A 178 -0.94 9.93 8.44
C ARG A 178 -1.44 10.49 9.77
N LEU A 179 -1.59 9.67 10.81
CA LEU A 179 -2.03 10.15 12.13
C LEU A 179 -0.87 10.43 13.08
N VAL A 180 0.23 9.70 12.97
CA VAL A 180 1.32 9.70 13.96
C VAL A 180 2.61 10.30 13.39
N VAL A 181 2.93 10.03 12.13
CA VAL A 181 4.23 10.39 11.54
C VAL A 181 4.17 11.72 10.79
N SER A 182 3.09 11.97 10.06
CA SER A 182 2.88 13.20 9.28
C SER A 182 1.40 13.63 9.34
N PRO A 183 0.98 14.22 10.48
CA PRO A 183 -0.40 14.65 10.73
C PRO A 183 -0.84 15.84 9.88
#